data_AF-A0A7H0GIK6-F1
#
_entry.id   AF-A0A7H0GIK6-F1
#
_cell.length_a   1.000
_cell.length_b   1.000
_cell.length_c   1.000
_cell.angle_alpha   90.00
_cell.angle_beta   90.00
_cell.angle_gamma   90.00
#
_symmetry.space_group_name_H-M   'P 1'
#
loop_
_entity.id
_entity.type
_entity.pdbx_description
1 polymer ?
#
loop_
_entity_poly.entity_id
_entity_poly.type
_entity_poly.pdbx_seq_one_letter_code
_entity_poly.pdbx_strand_id
1 'polypeptide(L)'
;MFERNPFAFTVNGSLWTIRYELAMYVLLALVSWLGGRRFRALYALWAMALAAIWLLAMRLDWPDVPAGAPVWFKDLWSMRQLTSLGVYFFIGSAFARADVKSHWWMAVLGASALLAARSSADAMVIQLGLWVGVSCMVFFLGFWGRNATRGQPHEDLSYGVYIYAFPIQQAVTEISLSRGWSLSVCMALSLALTLVLAAASWFWVEKPALAFTRNWLRKKRRRSAMSGAISP
;
A
#
# COMPACT_ATOMS: atom_id res chain seq x y z
N MET A 1 -8.97 -23.13 8.19
CA MET A 1 -7.97 -22.65 7.22
C MET A 1 -8.60 -22.68 5.84
N PHE A 2 -8.27 -21.75 4.94
CA PHE A 2 -8.81 -21.69 3.58
C PHE A 2 -8.00 -22.61 2.64
N GLU A 3 -7.89 -23.89 2.97
CA GLU A 3 -6.96 -24.83 2.33
C GLU A 3 -7.18 -25.01 0.81
N ARG A 4 -8.36 -24.64 0.31
CA ARG A 4 -8.74 -24.73 -1.11
C ARG A 4 -8.60 -23.41 -1.87
N ASN A 5 -8.21 -22.34 -1.19
CA ASN A 5 -8.03 -21.03 -1.80
C ASN A 5 -6.64 -20.92 -2.46
N PRO A 6 -6.50 -20.18 -3.58
CA PRO A 6 -5.18 -19.83 -4.15
C PRO A 6 -4.13 -19.32 -3.15
N PHE A 7 -4.54 -18.74 -2.01
CA PHE A 7 -3.64 -18.29 -0.93
C PHE A 7 -3.89 -19.00 0.42
N ALA A 8 -3.94 -20.33 0.40
CA ALA A 8 -4.38 -21.19 1.51
C ALA A 8 -3.75 -20.97 2.90
N PHE A 9 -2.49 -20.52 2.97
CA PHE A 9 -1.75 -20.36 4.24
C PHE A 9 -1.58 -18.91 4.69
N THR A 10 -2.11 -17.95 3.92
CA THR A 10 -2.03 -16.54 4.26
C THR A 10 -3.37 -16.12 4.86
N VAL A 11 -3.38 -15.72 6.14
CA VAL A 11 -4.62 -15.29 6.81
C VAL A 11 -4.89 -13.80 6.60
N ASN A 12 -3.85 -12.96 6.60
CA ASN A 12 -3.98 -11.53 6.35
C ASN A 12 -2.75 -10.99 5.59
N GLY A 13 -2.73 -11.16 4.27
CA GLY A 13 -1.64 -10.73 3.42
C GLY A 13 -1.38 -9.22 3.49
N SER A 14 -2.41 -8.41 3.72
CA SER A 14 -2.28 -6.96 3.89
C SER A 14 -1.45 -6.62 5.11
N LEU A 15 -1.75 -7.22 6.27
CA LEU A 15 -1.02 -6.95 7.52
C LEU A 15 0.48 -7.28 7.42
N TRP A 16 0.83 -8.31 6.64
CA TRP A 16 2.22 -8.69 6.41
C TRP A 16 3.00 -7.66 5.58
N THR A 17 2.35 -6.69 4.93
CA THR A 17 3.06 -5.64 4.18
C THR A 17 3.55 -4.49 5.05
N ILE A 18 3.04 -4.34 6.29
CA ILE A 18 3.38 -3.22 7.18
C ILE A 18 4.89 -3.13 7.47
N ARG A 19 5.56 -4.28 7.53
CA ARG A 19 7.02 -4.36 7.74
C ARG A 19 7.80 -3.76 6.57
N TYR A 20 7.33 -3.96 5.33
CA TYR A 20 7.96 -3.38 4.16
C TYR A 20 7.67 -1.88 4.08
N GLU A 21 6.47 -1.45 4.47
CA GLU A 21 6.13 -0.02 4.57
C GLU A 21 7.05 0.70 5.57
N LEU A 22 7.23 0.14 6.77
CA LEU A 22 8.17 0.69 7.76
C LEU A 22 9.61 0.72 7.20
N ALA A 23 10.05 -0.35 6.54
CA ALA A 23 11.37 -0.39 5.90
C ALA A 23 11.52 0.69 4.82
N MET A 24 10.47 0.96 4.03
CA MET A 24 10.47 2.03 3.03
C MET A 24 10.52 3.41 3.66
N TYR A 25 9.86 3.64 4.80
CA TYR A 25 9.99 4.90 5.54
C TYR A 25 11.40 5.11 6.10
N VAL A 26 12.04 4.05 6.62
CA VAL A 26 13.44 4.12 7.07
C VAL A 26 14.36 4.42 5.88
N LEU A 27 14.19 3.70 4.76
CA LEU A 27 14.97 3.95 3.55
C LEU A 27 14.74 5.37 3.02
N LEU A 28 13.49 5.83 2.96
CA LEU A 28 13.14 7.18 2.56
C LEU A 28 13.85 8.22 3.45
N ALA A 29 13.85 8.02 4.77
CA ALA A 29 14.54 8.92 5.70
C ALA A 29 16.05 8.98 5.42
N LEU A 30 16.68 7.83 5.16
CA LEU A 30 18.10 7.76 4.78
C LEU A 30 18.36 8.46 3.45
N VAL A 31 17.53 8.22 2.43
CA VAL A 31 17.63 8.86 1.12
C VAL A 31 17.47 10.38 1.23
N SER A 32 16.50 10.84 2.01
CA SER A 32 16.27 12.28 2.24
C SER A 32 17.40 12.92 3.04
N TRP A 33 18.03 12.18 3.97
CA TRP A 33 19.18 12.64 4.74
C TRP A 33 20.43 12.79 3.87
N LEU A 34 20.76 11.77 3.07
CA LEU A 34 21.93 11.75 2.19
C LEU A 34 21.78 12.66 0.97
N GLY A 35 20.58 12.73 0.39
CA GLY A 35 20.28 13.51 -0.79
C GLY A 35 20.04 15.00 -0.55
N GLY A 36 19.86 15.41 0.71
CA GLY A 36 19.41 16.75 1.05
C GLY A 36 18.11 17.17 0.32
N ARG A 37 17.70 18.43 0.49
CA ARG A 37 16.49 18.96 -0.18
C ARG A 37 16.67 19.17 -1.69
N ARG A 38 17.88 19.07 -2.25
CA ARG A 38 18.19 19.55 -3.61
C ARG A 38 18.00 18.49 -4.70
N PHE A 39 18.19 17.20 -4.40
CA PHE A 39 18.20 16.16 -5.43
C PHE A 39 16.85 15.43 -5.54
N ARG A 40 15.87 16.06 -6.19
CA ARG A 40 14.54 15.47 -6.46
C ARG A 40 14.62 14.19 -7.31
N ALA A 41 15.67 14.05 -8.12
CA ALA A 41 15.89 12.87 -8.96
C ALA A 41 16.22 11.61 -8.15
N LEU A 42 16.69 11.72 -6.90
CA LEU A 42 17.07 10.55 -6.10
C LEU A 42 15.90 9.61 -5.85
N TYR A 43 14.69 10.13 -5.62
CA TYR A 43 13.51 9.29 -5.41
C TYR A 43 13.19 8.43 -6.65
N ALA A 44 13.30 9.03 -7.85
CA ALA A 44 13.13 8.31 -9.10
C ALA A 44 14.29 7.32 -9.35
N LEU A 45 15.53 7.68 -9.02
CA LEU A 45 16.69 6.78 -9.10
C LEU A 45 16.52 5.56 -8.19
N TRP A 46 15.99 5.75 -6.98
CA TRP A 46 15.68 4.62 -6.07
C TRP A 46 14.54 3.75 -6.59
N ALA A 47 13.48 4.34 -7.18
CA ALA A 47 12.45 3.55 -7.86
C ALA A 47 13.05 2.71 -8.99
N MET A 48 13.91 3.32 -9.84
CA MET A 48 14.58 2.61 -10.93
C MET A 48 15.56 1.54 -10.43
N ALA A 49 16.29 1.80 -9.34
CA ALA A 49 17.19 0.83 -8.73
C ALA A 49 16.40 -0.37 -8.22
N LEU A 50 15.34 -0.16 -7.43
CA LEU A 50 14.50 -1.25 -6.92
C LEU A 50 13.85 -2.05 -8.06
N ALA A 51 13.38 -1.37 -9.11
CA ALA A 51 12.86 -2.02 -10.30
C ALA A 51 13.93 -2.87 -11.01
N ALA A 52 15.12 -2.33 -11.20
CA ALA A 52 16.24 -3.05 -11.82
C ALA A 52 16.65 -4.27 -11.01
N ILE A 53 16.72 -4.17 -9.69
CA ILE A 53 17.06 -5.30 -8.82
C ILE A 53 15.96 -6.38 -8.90
N TRP A 54 14.68 -6.00 -8.90
CA TRP A 54 13.58 -6.96 -9.07
C TRP A 54 13.65 -7.67 -10.43
N LEU A 55 13.90 -6.94 -11.52
CA LEU A 55 14.00 -7.51 -12.86
C LEU A 55 15.22 -8.42 -13.00
N LEU A 56 16.35 -8.03 -12.39
CA LEU A 56 17.56 -8.86 -12.36
C LEU A 56 17.31 -10.15 -11.56
N ALA A 57 16.64 -10.05 -10.41
CA ALA A 57 16.27 -11.20 -9.59
C ALA A 57 15.35 -12.18 -10.35
N MET A 58 14.41 -11.67 -11.15
CA MET A 58 13.59 -12.51 -12.04
C MET A 58 14.41 -13.16 -13.15
N ARG A 59 15.26 -12.41 -13.85
CA ARG A 59 16.03 -12.91 -15.00
C ARG A 59 17.09 -13.93 -14.61
N LEU A 60 17.73 -13.75 -13.45
CA LEU A 60 18.78 -14.65 -12.96
C LEU A 60 18.23 -15.77 -12.08
N ASP A 61 16.89 -15.87 -11.94
CA ASP A 61 16.22 -16.74 -10.97
C ASP A 61 16.87 -16.69 -9.58
N TRP A 62 17.18 -15.46 -9.13
CA TRP A 62 17.84 -15.23 -7.86
C TRP A 62 16.89 -15.69 -6.75
N PRO A 63 17.36 -16.53 -5.79
CA PRO A 63 16.55 -16.91 -4.65
C PRO A 63 16.12 -15.69 -3.84
N ASP A 64 14.85 -15.66 -3.44
CA ASP A 64 14.23 -14.52 -2.74
C ASP A 64 14.91 -14.22 -1.38
N VAL A 65 15.54 -15.24 -0.80
CA VAL A 65 16.26 -15.21 0.48
C VAL A 65 17.48 -16.13 0.37
N PRO A 66 18.62 -15.82 1.02
CA PRO A 66 19.79 -16.70 1.02
C PRO A 66 19.45 -18.14 1.46
N ALA A 67 20.04 -19.13 0.78
CA ALA A 67 19.72 -20.54 1.00
C ALA A 67 19.92 -20.97 2.47
N GLY A 68 20.98 -20.48 3.11
CA GLY A 68 21.30 -20.73 4.53
C GLY A 68 20.53 -19.88 5.53
N ALA A 69 19.59 -19.04 5.10
CA ALA A 69 18.81 -18.23 6.04
C ALA A 69 17.88 -19.11 6.89
N PRO A 70 17.69 -18.77 8.18
CA PRO A 70 16.73 -19.43 9.05
C PRO A 70 15.31 -19.40 8.49
N VAL A 71 14.49 -20.41 8.81
CA VAL A 71 13.09 -20.51 8.36
C VAL A 71 12.29 -19.25 8.75
N TRP A 72 12.43 -18.80 10.00
CA TRP A 72 11.75 -17.59 10.47
C TRP A 72 12.10 -16.34 9.63
N PHE A 73 13.32 -16.25 9.09
CA PHE A 73 13.72 -15.13 8.24
C PHE A 73 13.09 -15.23 6.84
N LYS A 74 12.96 -16.45 6.31
CA LYS A 74 12.30 -16.72 5.02
C LYS A 74 10.80 -16.40 5.07
N ASP A 75 10.15 -16.66 6.19
CA ASP A 75 8.73 -16.31 6.39
C ASP A 75 8.54 -14.79 6.60
N LEU A 76 9.53 -14.15 7.21
CA LEU A 76 9.48 -12.73 7.53
C LEU A 76 9.93 -11.80 6.40
N TRP A 77 10.74 -12.27 5.46
CA TRP A 77 11.33 -11.40 4.45
C TRP A 77 11.23 -11.97 3.05
N SER A 78 10.91 -11.08 2.12
CA SER A 78 10.89 -11.37 0.69
C SER A 78 11.50 -10.17 0.00
N MET A 79 12.62 -10.40 -0.67
CA MET A 79 13.32 -9.40 -1.44
C MET A 79 12.45 -8.94 -2.62
N ARG A 80 11.73 -9.87 -3.26
CA ARG A 80 10.80 -9.60 -4.35
C ARG A 80 9.64 -8.73 -3.90
N GLN A 81 9.07 -8.97 -2.71
CA GLN A 81 8.04 -8.09 -2.16
C GLN A 81 8.59 -6.71 -1.80
N LEU A 82 9.75 -6.65 -1.13
CA LEU A 82 10.40 -5.39 -0.77
C LEU A 82 10.63 -4.52 -2.01
N THR A 83 11.23 -5.09 -3.06
CA THR A 83 11.58 -4.35 -4.27
C THR A 83 10.35 -4.00 -5.09
N SER A 84 9.41 -4.92 -5.29
CA SER A 84 8.18 -4.63 -6.05
C SER A 84 7.30 -3.57 -5.38
N LEU A 85 7.11 -3.63 -4.06
CA LEU A 85 6.35 -2.65 -3.29
C LEU A 85 7.11 -1.32 -3.16
N GLY A 86 8.43 -1.39 -2.98
CA GLY A 86 9.28 -0.22 -2.88
C GLY A 86 9.30 0.63 -4.16
N VAL A 87 9.15 0.02 -5.34
CA VAL A 87 8.98 0.77 -6.59
C VAL A 87 7.75 1.68 -6.53
N TYR A 88 6.59 1.15 -6.12
CA TYR A 88 5.37 1.97 -5.97
C TYR A 88 5.58 3.12 -4.96
N PHE A 89 6.20 2.80 -3.82
CA PHE A 89 6.47 3.77 -2.77
C PHE A 89 7.36 4.92 -3.25
N PHE A 90 8.44 4.61 -3.98
CA PHE A 90 9.38 5.61 -4.47
C PHE A 90 8.87 6.38 -5.70
N ILE A 91 8.02 5.77 -6.54
CA ILE A 91 7.27 6.51 -7.58
C ILE A 91 6.37 7.56 -6.92
N GLY A 92 5.58 7.15 -5.92
CA GLY A 92 4.73 8.07 -5.16
C GLY A 92 5.53 9.18 -4.46
N SER A 93 6.67 8.82 -3.85
CA SER A 93 7.58 9.78 -3.22
C SER A 93 8.19 10.76 -4.23
N ALA A 94 8.54 10.28 -5.42
CA ALA A 94 9.05 11.12 -6.51
C ALA A 94 7.96 12.09 -7.00
N PHE A 95 6.73 11.61 -7.19
CA PHE A 95 5.59 12.47 -7.57
C PHE A 95 5.33 13.56 -6.53
N ALA A 96 5.30 13.18 -5.24
CA ALA A 96 5.13 14.12 -4.14
C ALA A 96 6.28 15.14 -4.09
N ARG A 97 7.53 14.70 -4.28
CA ARG A 97 8.69 15.60 -4.24
C ARG A 97 8.77 16.54 -5.43
N ALA A 98 8.38 16.07 -6.61
CA ALA A 98 8.37 16.85 -7.85
C ALA A 98 7.13 17.75 -8.00
N ASP A 99 6.17 17.67 -7.08
CA ASP A 99 4.89 18.40 -7.14
C ASP A 99 4.13 18.10 -8.44
N VAL A 100 4.11 16.82 -8.82
CA VAL A 100 3.42 16.36 -10.03
C VAL A 100 1.93 16.64 -9.87
N LYS A 101 1.32 17.26 -10.88
CA LYS A 101 -0.13 17.47 -10.94
C LYS A 101 -0.79 16.30 -11.65
N SER A 102 -1.99 15.94 -11.20
CA SER A 102 -2.79 14.92 -11.88
C SER A 102 -3.29 15.45 -13.23
N HIS A 103 -3.12 14.65 -14.27
CA HIS A 103 -3.52 14.96 -15.64
C HIS A 103 -4.16 13.73 -16.29
N TRP A 104 -5.08 13.96 -17.23
CA TRP A 104 -5.81 12.89 -17.94
C TRP A 104 -4.90 11.88 -18.66
N TRP A 105 -3.72 12.32 -19.12
CA TRP A 105 -2.76 11.41 -19.76
C TRP A 105 -2.28 10.31 -18.81
N MET A 106 -2.27 10.54 -17.49
CA MET A 106 -1.92 9.52 -16.50
C MET A 106 -2.98 8.41 -16.45
N ALA A 107 -4.25 8.74 -16.68
CA ALA A 107 -5.31 7.75 -16.79
C ALA A 107 -5.15 6.89 -18.04
N VAL A 108 -4.84 7.53 -19.18
CA VAL A 108 -4.62 6.84 -20.45
C VAL A 108 -3.39 5.94 -20.36
N LEU A 109 -2.26 6.47 -19.87
CA LEU A 109 -1.04 5.71 -19.65
C LEU A 109 -1.27 4.54 -18.67
N GLY A 110 -1.96 4.83 -17.57
CA GLY A 110 -2.30 3.83 -16.55
C GLY A 110 -3.16 2.71 -17.12
N ALA A 111 -4.23 3.06 -17.84
CA ALA A 111 -5.12 2.11 -18.49
C ALA A 111 -4.39 1.29 -19.56
N SER A 112 -3.60 1.93 -20.43
CA SER A 112 -2.85 1.23 -21.47
C SER A 112 -1.82 0.26 -20.88
N ALA A 113 -1.14 0.65 -19.79
CA ALA A 113 -0.17 -0.21 -19.12
C ALA A 113 -0.84 -1.42 -18.44
N LEU A 114 -2.00 -1.23 -17.82
CA LEU A 114 -2.78 -2.34 -17.23
C LEU A 114 -3.35 -3.26 -18.32
N LEU A 115 -3.81 -2.71 -19.44
CA LEU A 115 -4.28 -3.50 -20.58
C LEU A 115 -3.13 -4.33 -21.18
N ALA A 116 -1.95 -3.73 -21.36
CA ALA A 116 -0.75 -4.43 -21.81
C ALA A 116 -0.34 -5.55 -20.84
N ALA A 117 -0.39 -5.30 -19.53
CA ALA A 117 -0.15 -6.34 -18.52
C ALA A 117 -1.19 -7.46 -18.61
N ARG A 118 -2.46 -7.14 -18.83
CA ARG A 118 -3.54 -8.13 -18.93
C ARG A 118 -3.43 -9.01 -20.18
N SER A 119 -2.94 -8.47 -21.30
CA SER A 119 -2.84 -9.17 -22.58
C SER A 119 -1.51 -9.92 -22.76
N SER A 120 -0.50 -9.65 -21.92
CA SER A 120 0.82 -10.27 -22.03
C SER A 120 0.93 -11.56 -21.22
N ALA A 121 1.74 -12.50 -21.72
CA ALA A 121 2.21 -13.66 -20.97
C ALA A 121 3.64 -13.46 -20.40
N ASP A 122 4.33 -12.40 -20.83
CA ASP A 122 5.68 -12.07 -20.38
C ASP A 122 5.63 -11.41 -18.99
N ALA A 123 6.24 -12.06 -17.99
CA ALA A 123 6.30 -11.59 -16.61
C ALA A 123 6.91 -10.18 -16.46
N MET A 124 7.88 -9.80 -17.32
CA MET A 124 8.47 -8.46 -17.31
C MET A 124 7.46 -7.41 -17.76
N VAL A 125 6.73 -7.70 -18.85
CA VAL A 125 5.69 -6.79 -19.37
C VAL A 125 4.55 -6.66 -18.36
N ILE A 126 4.15 -7.77 -17.72
CA ILE A 126 3.14 -7.78 -16.66
C ILE A 126 3.60 -6.87 -15.51
N GLN A 127 4.81 -7.09 -14.96
CA GLN A 127 5.26 -6.32 -13.81
C GLN A 127 5.44 -4.83 -14.12
N LEU A 128 6.03 -4.50 -15.27
CA LEU A 128 6.22 -3.11 -15.67
C LEU A 128 4.86 -2.42 -15.89
N GLY A 129 3.93 -3.12 -16.54
CA GLY A 129 2.56 -2.66 -16.73
C GLY A 129 1.81 -2.48 -15.41
N LEU A 130 2.06 -3.30 -14.40
CA LEU A 130 1.54 -3.10 -13.04
C LEU A 130 2.16 -1.88 -12.36
N TRP A 131 3.50 -1.73 -12.39
CA TRP A 131 4.18 -0.58 -11.79
C TRP A 131 3.70 0.75 -12.35
N VAL A 132 3.68 0.88 -13.69
CA VAL A 132 3.21 2.09 -14.37
C VAL A 132 1.69 2.23 -14.21
N GLY A 133 0.96 1.15 -14.48
CA GLY A 133 -0.50 1.10 -14.48
C GLY A 133 -1.11 1.51 -13.16
N VAL A 134 -0.73 0.82 -12.09
CA VAL A 134 -1.26 1.08 -10.74
C VAL A 134 -0.80 2.44 -10.23
N SER A 135 0.49 2.81 -10.40
CA SER A 135 0.97 4.12 -9.91
C SER A 135 0.25 5.29 -10.58
N CYS A 136 0.13 5.26 -11.90
CA CYS A 136 -0.53 6.32 -12.65
C CYS A 136 -2.04 6.35 -12.37
N MET A 137 -2.70 5.19 -12.31
CA MET A 137 -4.15 5.14 -12.07
C MET A 137 -4.51 5.56 -10.64
N VAL A 138 -3.78 5.08 -9.63
CA VAL A 138 -3.99 5.47 -8.22
C VAL A 138 -3.71 6.96 -8.03
N PHE A 139 -2.62 7.47 -8.59
CA PHE A 139 -2.32 8.91 -8.51
C PHE A 139 -3.38 9.75 -9.23
N PHE A 140 -3.79 9.33 -10.42
CA PHE A 140 -4.83 10.01 -11.16
C PHE A 140 -6.13 10.07 -10.37
N LEU A 141 -6.68 8.91 -9.98
CA LEU A 141 -7.96 8.79 -9.26
C LEU A 141 -7.92 9.46 -7.88
N GLY A 142 -6.81 9.37 -7.15
CA GLY A 142 -6.66 9.98 -5.83
C GLY A 142 -6.68 11.51 -5.84
N PHE A 143 -6.40 12.13 -6.99
CA PHE A 143 -6.46 13.58 -7.18
C PHE A 143 -7.57 14.03 -8.14
N TRP A 144 -8.18 13.09 -8.88
CA TRP A 144 -9.32 13.29 -9.77
C TRP A 144 -10.57 13.57 -8.93
N GLY A 145 -10.80 14.86 -8.66
CA GLY A 145 -11.91 15.33 -7.82
C GLY A 145 -11.48 16.09 -6.57
N ARG A 146 -10.17 16.23 -6.31
CA ARG A 146 -9.66 17.07 -5.20
C ARG A 146 -9.95 18.56 -5.41
N ASN A 147 -10.24 18.97 -6.65
CA ASN A 147 -10.79 20.29 -6.97
C ASN A 147 -12.30 20.41 -6.68
N ALA A 148 -13.04 19.30 -6.59
CA ALA A 148 -14.48 19.26 -6.31
C ALA A 148 -14.79 19.15 -4.81
N THR A 149 -13.93 18.51 -4.02
CA THR A 149 -14.07 18.39 -2.56
C THR A 149 -12.99 19.20 -1.85
N ARG A 150 -13.25 20.49 -1.64
CA ARG A 150 -12.41 21.38 -0.81
C ARG A 150 -12.39 21.02 0.69
N GLY A 151 -13.00 19.91 1.10
CA GLY A 151 -12.93 19.36 2.45
C GLY A 151 -12.11 18.08 2.45
N GLN A 152 -11.15 17.97 3.36
CA GLN A 152 -10.53 16.68 3.68
C GLN A 152 -11.66 15.64 3.90
N PRO A 153 -11.60 14.44 3.31
CA PRO A 153 -12.55 13.38 3.67
C PRO A 153 -12.46 13.21 5.17
N HIS A 154 -13.57 13.47 5.85
CA HIS A 154 -13.63 13.52 7.32
C HIS A 154 -13.60 12.11 7.94
N GLU A 155 -13.51 11.08 7.08
CA GLU A 155 -13.65 9.67 7.41
C GLU A 155 -12.52 8.88 6.76
N ASP A 156 -11.66 8.32 7.60
CA ASP A 156 -10.50 7.57 7.17
C ASP A 156 -10.81 6.07 7.19
N LEU A 157 -11.51 5.61 6.16
CA LEU A 157 -11.84 4.18 6.01
C LEU A 157 -10.62 3.33 5.64
N SER A 158 -9.46 3.93 5.35
CA SER A 158 -8.30 3.22 4.82
C SER A 158 -7.80 2.14 5.79
N TYR A 159 -7.84 2.44 7.09
CA TYR A 159 -7.44 1.49 8.13
C TYR A 159 -8.37 0.27 8.20
N GLY A 160 -9.68 0.48 8.20
CA GLY A 160 -10.66 -0.61 8.15
C GLY A 160 -10.51 -1.45 6.89
N VAL A 161 -10.36 -0.82 5.72
CA VAL A 161 -10.12 -1.53 4.45
C VAL A 161 -8.85 -2.37 4.54
N TYR A 162 -7.77 -1.82 5.10
CA TYR A 162 -6.49 -2.51 5.28
C TYR A 162 -6.59 -3.77 6.15
N ILE A 163 -7.37 -3.73 7.23
CA ILE A 163 -7.58 -4.88 8.13
C ILE A 163 -8.46 -5.94 7.50
N TYR A 164 -9.60 -5.54 6.93
CA TYR A 164 -10.68 -6.46 6.58
C TYR A 164 -10.61 -6.97 5.14
N ALA A 165 -9.93 -6.28 4.22
CA ALA A 165 -9.94 -6.65 2.79
C ALA A 165 -9.51 -8.10 2.56
N PHE A 166 -8.38 -8.52 3.14
CA PHE A 166 -7.79 -9.81 2.84
C PHE A 166 -8.61 -11.00 3.41
N PRO A 167 -9.03 -10.99 4.69
CA PRO A 167 -9.88 -12.07 5.22
C PRO A 167 -11.23 -12.18 4.49
N ILE A 168 -11.85 -11.04 4.15
CA ILE A 168 -13.12 -11.03 3.40
C ILE A 168 -12.90 -11.60 2.00
N GLN A 169 -11.85 -11.18 1.29
CA GLN A 169 -11.53 -11.72 -0.02
C GLN A 169 -11.29 -13.24 0.02
N GLN A 170 -10.60 -13.74 1.05
CA GLN A 170 -10.40 -15.19 1.22
C GLN A 170 -11.73 -15.93 1.41
N ALA A 171 -12.61 -15.42 2.29
CA ALA A 171 -13.91 -16.02 2.54
C ALA A 171 -14.82 -15.99 1.30
N VAL A 172 -14.90 -14.85 0.62
CA VAL A 172 -15.72 -14.70 -0.59
C VAL A 172 -15.17 -15.54 -1.74
N THR A 173 -13.85 -15.68 -1.86
CA THR A 173 -13.23 -16.54 -2.88
C THR A 173 -13.56 -18.01 -2.65
N GLU A 174 -13.52 -18.50 -1.41
CA GLU A 174 -13.90 -19.88 -1.06
C GLU A 174 -15.36 -20.17 -1.46
N ILE A 175 -16.28 -19.23 -1.17
CA ILE A 175 -17.69 -19.34 -1.54
C ILE A 175 -17.86 -19.25 -3.07
N SER A 176 -17.13 -18.35 -3.71
CA SER A 176 -17.23 -18.14 -5.17
C SER A 176 -16.75 -19.37 -5.93
N LEU A 177 -15.63 -19.98 -5.51
CA LEU A 177 -15.10 -21.20 -6.11
C LEU A 177 -16.03 -22.39 -5.91
N SER A 178 -16.60 -22.56 -4.70
CA SER A 178 -17.54 -23.65 -4.43
C SER A 178 -18.87 -23.52 -5.17
N ARG A 179 -19.33 -22.29 -5.46
CA ARG A 179 -20.58 -22.02 -6.18
C ARG A 179 -20.41 -21.73 -7.67
N GLY A 180 -19.18 -21.68 -8.18
CA GLY A 180 -18.88 -21.36 -9.58
C GLY A 180 -19.21 -19.91 -9.97
N TRP A 181 -19.14 -18.97 -9.04
CA TRP A 181 -19.37 -17.56 -9.34
C TRP A 181 -18.24 -16.96 -10.18
N SER A 182 -18.57 -15.97 -11.01
CA SER A 182 -17.56 -15.25 -11.80
C SER A 182 -16.63 -14.43 -10.91
N LEU A 183 -15.41 -14.17 -11.43
CA LEU A 183 -14.44 -13.31 -10.76
C LEU A 183 -15.00 -11.90 -10.46
N SER A 184 -15.81 -11.35 -11.37
CA SER A 184 -16.44 -10.05 -11.20
C SER A 184 -17.38 -10.01 -9.99
N VAL A 185 -18.17 -11.06 -9.78
CA VAL A 185 -19.06 -11.19 -8.62
C VAL A 185 -18.23 -11.32 -7.33
N CYS A 186 -17.19 -12.16 -7.35
CA CYS A 186 -16.27 -12.30 -6.21
C CYS A 186 -15.65 -10.95 -5.82
N MET A 187 -15.14 -10.20 -6.79
CA MET A 187 -14.50 -8.89 -6.55
C MET A 187 -15.50 -7.85 -6.04
N ALA A 188 -16.68 -7.75 -6.67
CA ALA A 188 -17.71 -6.79 -6.26
C ALA A 188 -18.23 -7.08 -4.84
N LEU A 189 -18.49 -8.35 -4.53
CA LEU A 189 -18.97 -8.76 -3.21
C LEU A 189 -17.89 -8.55 -2.14
N SER A 190 -16.64 -8.92 -2.43
CA SER A 190 -15.51 -8.69 -1.51
C SER A 190 -15.34 -7.21 -1.21
N LEU A 191 -15.38 -6.35 -2.24
CA LEU A 191 -15.25 -4.91 -2.08
C LEU A 191 -16.41 -4.34 -1.24
N ALA A 192 -17.65 -4.70 -1.57
CA ALA A 192 -18.83 -4.21 -0.85
C ALA A 192 -18.78 -4.59 0.64
N LEU A 193 -18.51 -5.86 0.94
CA LEU A 193 -18.40 -6.34 2.33
C LEU A 193 -17.25 -5.67 3.08
N THR A 194 -16.10 -5.48 2.40
CA THR A 194 -14.95 -4.77 2.99
C THR A 194 -15.30 -3.34 3.34
N LEU A 195 -15.96 -2.60 2.46
CA LEU A 195 -16.36 -1.21 2.72
C LEU A 195 -17.39 -1.11 3.84
N VAL A 196 -18.35 -2.04 3.91
CA VAL A 196 -19.34 -2.08 5.00
C VAL A 196 -18.66 -2.30 6.35
N LEU A 197 -17.76 -3.29 6.46
CA LEU A 197 -17.05 -3.55 7.71
C LEU A 197 -16.05 -2.44 8.05
N ALA A 198 -15.37 -1.86 7.06
CA ALA A 198 -14.51 -0.70 7.26
C ALA A 198 -15.29 0.51 7.78
N ALA A 199 -16.47 0.78 7.22
CA ALA A 199 -17.35 1.85 7.70
C ALA A 199 -17.85 1.59 9.13
N ALA A 200 -18.31 0.36 9.40
CA ALA A 200 -18.74 -0.02 10.76
C ALA A 200 -17.60 0.15 11.79
N SER A 201 -16.38 -0.29 11.44
CA SER A 201 -15.18 -0.08 12.25
C SER A 201 -14.89 1.39 12.50
N TRP A 202 -14.97 2.22 11.46
CA TRP A 202 -14.75 3.66 11.57
C TRP A 202 -15.72 4.32 12.53
N PHE A 203 -17.03 4.10 12.34
CA PHE A 203 -18.07 4.77 13.13
C PHE A 203 -18.15 4.28 14.57
N TRP A 204 -17.93 2.98 14.80
CA TRP A 204 -18.14 2.38 16.13
C TRP A 204 -16.86 2.22 16.95
N VAL A 205 -15.69 2.13 16.32
CA VAL A 205 -14.43 1.85 17.02
C VAL A 205 -13.45 3.00 16.85
N GLU A 206 -13.07 3.31 15.61
CA GLU A 206 -11.92 4.18 15.33
C GLU A 206 -12.21 5.65 15.65
N LYS A 207 -13.33 6.20 15.16
CA LYS A 207 -13.72 7.58 15.40
C LYS A 207 -13.91 7.87 16.90
N PRO A 208 -14.60 7.03 17.70
CA PRO A 208 -14.65 7.19 19.15
C PRO A 208 -13.28 7.09 19.83
N ALA A 209 -12.46 6.10 19.47
CA ALA A 209 -11.15 5.89 20.08
C ALA A 209 -10.17 7.05 19.81
N LEU A 210 -10.17 7.59 18.59
CA LEU A 210 -9.38 8.76 18.21
C LEU A 210 -9.84 10.01 18.96
N ALA A 211 -11.16 10.22 19.08
CA ALA A 211 -11.71 11.34 19.84
C ALA A 211 -11.33 11.26 21.32
N PHE A 212 -11.42 10.07 21.92
CA PHE A 212 -10.99 9.81 23.30
C PHE A 212 -9.50 10.11 23.49
N THR A 213 -8.65 9.55 22.65
CA THR A 213 -7.19 9.72 22.72
C THR A 213 -6.78 11.18 22.56
N ARG A 214 -7.38 11.89 21.61
CA ARG A 214 -7.15 13.33 21.39
C ARG A 214 -7.50 14.16 22.63
N ASN A 215 -8.64 13.86 23.27
CA ASN A 215 -9.06 14.54 24.49
C ASN A 215 -8.12 14.24 25.67
N TRP A 216 -7.68 12.99 25.82
CA TRP A 216 -6.73 12.57 26.85
C TRP A 216 -5.37 13.26 26.71
N LEU A 217 -4.79 13.27 25.50
CA LEU A 217 -3.53 13.97 25.21
C LEU A 217 -3.61 15.48 25.44
N ARG A 218 -4.74 16.11 25.07
CA ARG A 218 -4.99 17.53 25.33
C ARG A 218 -5.02 17.85 26.84
N LYS A 219 -5.64 16.99 27.64
CA LYS A 219 -5.67 17.13 29.11
C LYS A 219 -4.27 16.95 29.72
N LYS A 220 -3.49 15.97 29.24
CA LYS A 220 -2.10 15.72 29.70
C LYS A 220 -1.18 16.91 29.39
N ARG A 221 -1.24 17.47 28.16
CA ARG A 221 -0.47 18.67 27.78
C ARG A 221 -0.80 19.88 28.66
N ARG A 222 -2.08 20.13 28.93
CA ARG A 222 -2.51 21.23 29.83
C ARG A 222 -1.95 21.08 31.24
N ARG A 223 -1.98 19.87 31.81
CA ARG A 223 -1.41 19.60 33.15
C ARG A 223 0.10 19.80 33.19
N SER A 224 0.83 19.34 32.17
CA SER A 224 2.28 19.54 32.07
C SER A 224 2.66 21.02 31.94
N ALA A 225 1.88 21.81 31.18
CA ALA A 225 2.11 23.25 31.03
C ALA A 225 1.86 24.02 32.34
N MET A 226 0.82 23.65 33.11
CA MET A 226 0.55 24.25 34.42
C MET A 226 1.63 23.87 35.46
N SER A 227 2.14 22.65 35.44
CA SER A 227 3.20 22.21 36.35
C SER A 227 4.56 22.85 36.05
N GLY A 228 4.86 23.16 34.80
CA GLY A 228 6.12 23.85 34.42
C GLY A 228 6.10 25.35 34.66
N ALA A 229 4.91 25.97 34.83
CA ALA A 229 4.74 27.38 35.15
C ALA A 229 4.83 27.69 36.66
N ILE A 230 4.86 26.67 37.51
CA ILE A 230 4.90 26.79 38.99
C ILE A 230 6.31 26.50 39.53
N SER A 231 7.27 26.15 38.66
CA SER A 231 8.68 25.98 39.03
C SER A 231 9.41 27.34 38.94
N PRO A 232 9.86 27.93 40.07
CA PRO A 232 10.65 29.16 40.07
C PRO A 232 12.07 28.98 39.50
#